data_AF-Q7P3M8-F1
#
_entry.id   AF-Q7P3M8-F1
#
_cell.length_a   1.000
_cell.length_b   1.000
_cell.length_c   1.000
_cell.angle_alpha   90.00
_cell.angle_beta   90.00
_cell.angle_gamma   90.00
#
_symmetry.space_group_name_H-M   'P 1'
#
loop_
_entity.id
_entity.type
_entity.pdbx_description
1 polymer ?
#
loop_
_entity_poly.entity_id
_entity_poly.type
_entity_poly.pdbx_seq_one_letter_code
_entity_poly.pdbx_strand_id
1 'polypeptide(L)'
;MKISYLDYLVEKLFQNENLRKYYRHYKKFKDSIDKKMSFGYYRHIFINFLQEIAEKEKSHNFWGNSILLWEEPEFYLTPQQERACYEALSQNTKLGLMAVVSTNSSRFIELENYQSLCIFRRIKEEVEICQYSGTLFSGDEVTVFNMNYWINPDRSELFFAKKVILVEGQTDKIVLSYLAKNLGIYNYNYSIIECGSKSSIPQFIRLLNAFHIPYVAVYDKDNHYWRNEIELENSTLKNKIIQKLVWKKLGEWVEFENDIEEEIYDESRDKKNYKNKPFYALETVINPKYIVPKRLEEKVRKIFE
;
A
#
# COMPACT_ATOMS: atom_id res chain seq x y z
N MET A 1 12.93 -21.37 -12.38
CA MET A 1 14.01 -22.10 -11.66
C MET A 1 13.99 -23.58 -12.01
N LYS A 2 15.12 -24.22 -12.37
CA LYS A 2 15.16 -25.69 -12.59
C LYS A 2 15.07 -26.40 -11.24
N ILE A 3 14.31 -27.50 -11.16
CA ILE A 3 14.14 -28.31 -9.92
C ILE A 3 15.50 -28.74 -9.36
N SER A 4 16.47 -29.04 -10.22
CA SER A 4 17.85 -29.39 -9.83
C SER A 4 18.55 -28.31 -9.00
N TYR A 5 18.28 -27.03 -9.24
CA TYR A 5 18.85 -25.95 -8.44
C TYR A 5 18.18 -25.86 -7.08
N LEU A 6 16.85 -25.97 -7.03
CA LEU A 6 16.12 -25.98 -5.77
C LEU A 6 16.59 -27.15 -4.88
N ASP A 7 16.76 -28.32 -5.49
CA ASP A 7 17.19 -29.52 -4.81
C ASP A 7 18.59 -29.35 -4.20
N TYR A 8 19.54 -28.85 -4.99
CA TYR A 8 20.88 -28.51 -4.50
C TYR A 8 20.87 -27.52 -3.34
N LEU A 9 20.05 -26.46 -3.41
CA LEU A 9 19.95 -25.45 -2.35
C LEU A 9 19.38 -26.06 -1.07
N VAL A 10 18.35 -26.90 -1.18
CA VAL A 10 17.74 -27.57 -0.02
C VAL A 10 18.70 -28.58 0.60
N GLU A 11 19.43 -29.36 -0.22
CA GLU A 11 20.49 -30.24 0.28
C GLU A 11 21.57 -29.47 1.03
N LYS A 12 22.05 -28.35 0.47
CA LYS A 12 23.04 -27.49 1.12
C LYS A 12 22.54 -26.89 2.42
N LEU A 13 21.29 -26.43 2.44
CA LEU A 13 20.66 -25.88 3.64
C LEU A 13 20.69 -26.88 4.80
N PHE A 14 20.27 -28.12 4.54
CA PHE A 14 20.22 -29.18 5.56
C PHE A 14 21.60 -29.78 5.93
N GLN A 15 22.70 -29.24 5.42
CA GLN A 15 24.05 -29.49 5.97
C GLN A 15 24.27 -28.75 7.30
N ASN A 16 23.47 -27.70 7.57
CA ASN A 16 23.50 -26.99 8.85
C ASN A 16 23.01 -27.89 9.99
N GLU A 17 23.85 -28.09 11.01
CA GLU A 17 23.53 -28.96 12.15
C GLU A 17 22.30 -28.49 12.94
N ASN A 18 22.06 -27.18 12.99
CA ASN A 18 20.88 -26.60 13.66
C ASN A 18 19.57 -27.08 13.03
N LEU A 19 19.61 -27.48 11.75
CA LEU A 19 18.44 -27.93 10.99
C LEU A 19 18.17 -29.43 11.08
N ARG A 20 19.03 -30.22 11.75
CA ARG A 20 18.85 -31.68 11.90
C ARG A 20 17.50 -32.04 12.50
N LYS A 21 17.00 -31.27 13.48
CA LYS A 21 15.68 -31.49 14.10
C LYS A 21 14.49 -31.25 13.14
N TYR A 22 14.71 -30.54 12.03
CA TYR A 22 13.71 -30.24 11.01
C TYR A 22 13.82 -31.12 9.76
N TYR A 23 14.68 -32.15 9.78
CA TYR A 23 14.94 -33.03 8.63
C TYR A 23 13.70 -33.73 8.06
N ARG A 24 12.59 -33.76 8.81
CA ARG A 24 11.28 -34.19 8.30
C ARG A 24 10.80 -33.38 7.10
N HIS A 25 11.07 -32.07 7.07
CA HIS A 25 10.71 -31.19 5.95
C HIS A 25 11.57 -31.49 4.72
N TYR A 26 12.87 -31.74 4.92
CA TYR A 26 13.76 -32.22 3.86
C TYR A 26 13.26 -33.54 3.24
N LYS A 27 12.93 -34.54 4.07
CA LYS A 27 12.39 -35.81 3.59
C LYS A 27 11.09 -35.61 2.82
N LYS A 28 10.17 -34.79 3.34
CA LYS A 28 8.91 -34.46 2.67
C LYS A 28 9.12 -33.76 1.34
N PHE A 29 10.11 -32.87 1.25
CA PHE A 29 10.51 -32.20 0.01
C PHE A 29 11.05 -33.19 -1.02
N LYS A 30 11.99 -34.08 -0.64
CA LYS A 30 12.52 -35.12 -1.53
C LYS A 30 11.44 -36.07 -2.06
N ASP A 31 10.59 -36.59 -1.17
CA ASP A 31 9.43 -37.43 -1.55
C ASP A 31 8.49 -36.70 -2.53
N SER A 32 8.33 -35.39 -2.38
CA SER A 32 7.51 -34.58 -3.28
C SER A 32 8.13 -34.34 -4.66
N ILE A 33 9.46 -34.34 -4.77
CA ILE A 33 10.17 -34.34 -6.05
C ILE A 33 9.94 -35.68 -6.76
N ASP A 34 10.13 -36.79 -6.05
CA ASP A 34 9.96 -38.14 -6.60
C ASP A 34 8.54 -38.37 -7.12
N LYS A 35 7.54 -37.87 -6.38
CA LYS A 35 6.12 -37.90 -6.75
C LYS A 35 5.71 -36.85 -7.78
N LYS A 36 6.64 -36.01 -8.25
CA LYS A 36 6.40 -34.93 -9.23
C LYS A 36 5.25 -33.99 -8.82
N MET A 37 5.23 -33.60 -7.55
CA MET A 37 4.26 -32.63 -7.03
C MET A 37 4.44 -31.24 -7.66
N SER A 38 3.43 -30.38 -7.52
CA SER A 38 3.48 -29.03 -8.09
C SER A 38 4.43 -28.10 -7.31
N PHE A 39 4.90 -27.03 -7.95
CA PHE A 39 5.73 -26.00 -7.30
C PHE A 39 5.04 -25.33 -6.10
N GLY A 40 3.71 -25.19 -6.14
CA GLY A 40 2.94 -24.69 -4.99
C GLY A 40 3.10 -25.58 -3.76
N TYR A 41 3.15 -26.90 -3.94
CA TYR A 41 3.38 -27.83 -2.84
C TYR A 41 4.78 -27.67 -2.23
N TYR A 42 5.81 -27.50 -3.05
CA TYR A 42 7.18 -27.25 -2.58
C TYR A 42 7.27 -25.97 -1.73
N ARG A 43 6.60 -24.90 -2.19
CA ARG A 43 6.52 -23.64 -1.43
C ARG A 43 5.80 -23.81 -0.10
N HIS A 44 4.68 -24.53 -0.08
CA HIS A 44 4.00 -24.82 1.19
C HIS A 44 4.87 -25.62 2.16
N ILE A 45 5.68 -26.58 1.68
CA ILE A 45 6.65 -27.26 2.56
C ILE A 45 7.64 -26.25 3.14
N PHE A 46 8.20 -25.36 2.31
CA PHE A 46 9.17 -24.38 2.75
C PHE A 46 8.59 -23.35 3.73
N ILE A 47 7.37 -22.87 3.50
CA ILE A 47 6.68 -21.94 4.41
C ILE A 47 6.40 -22.62 5.76
N ASN A 48 5.88 -23.86 5.75
CA ASN A 48 5.66 -24.61 6.99
C ASN A 48 6.97 -24.86 7.76
N PHE A 49 8.08 -25.06 7.04
CA PHE A 49 9.40 -25.19 7.63
C PHE A 49 9.85 -23.88 8.31
N LEU A 50 9.71 -22.73 7.65
CA LEU A 50 10.02 -21.42 8.24
C LEU A 50 9.13 -21.11 9.45
N GLN A 51 7.84 -21.44 9.38
CA GLN A 51 6.89 -21.28 10.49
C GLN A 51 7.29 -22.10 11.70
N GLU A 52 7.62 -23.38 11.52
CA GLU A 52 8.02 -24.24 12.63
C GLU A 52 9.32 -23.77 13.31
N ILE A 53 10.25 -23.19 12.54
CA ILE A 53 11.47 -22.59 13.09
C ILE A 53 11.12 -21.33 13.89
N ALA A 54 10.30 -20.44 13.34
CA ALA A 54 9.86 -19.23 14.02
C ALA A 54 9.14 -19.52 15.35
N GLU A 55 8.37 -20.62 15.42
CA GLU A 55 7.65 -21.02 16.63
C GLU A 55 8.55 -21.64 17.70
N LYS A 56 9.53 -22.47 17.31
CA LYS A 56 10.31 -23.30 18.24
C LYS A 56 11.64 -22.67 18.65
N GLU A 57 12.24 -21.88 17.77
CA GLU A 57 13.56 -21.32 18.00
C GLU A 57 13.47 -19.93 18.61
N LYS A 58 14.43 -19.64 19.50
CA LYS A 58 14.54 -18.34 20.17
C LYS A 58 15.92 -17.72 20.05
N SER A 59 16.88 -18.46 19.49
CA SER A 59 18.25 -17.97 19.34
C SER A 59 18.34 -16.98 18.19
N HIS A 60 18.78 -15.75 18.46
CA HIS A 60 19.03 -14.72 17.45
C HIS A 60 20.12 -15.10 16.43
N ASN A 61 20.89 -16.16 16.67
CA ASN A 61 21.91 -16.67 15.77
C ASN A 61 21.58 -18.10 15.29
N PHE A 62 20.30 -18.48 15.26
CA PHE A 62 19.90 -19.82 14.82
C PHE A 62 20.33 -20.07 13.37
N TRP A 63 20.13 -19.07 12.50
CA TRP A 63 20.45 -19.16 11.08
C TRP A 63 21.94 -18.96 10.74
N GLY A 64 22.77 -18.51 11.69
CA GLY A 64 24.17 -18.23 11.39
C GLY A 64 24.32 -17.18 10.29
N ASN A 65 25.21 -17.45 9.34
CA ASN A 65 25.45 -16.58 8.17
C ASN A 65 24.58 -16.98 6.95
N SER A 66 23.31 -17.35 7.19
CA SER A 66 22.40 -17.76 6.11
C SER A 66 21.74 -16.56 5.44
N ILE A 67 21.74 -16.56 4.11
CA ILE A 67 21.06 -15.57 3.28
C ILE A 67 19.95 -16.29 2.49
N LEU A 68 18.73 -15.78 2.59
CA LEU A 68 17.59 -16.23 1.79
C LEU A 68 17.29 -15.17 0.72
N LEU A 69 17.48 -15.54 -0.54
CA LEU A 69 17.03 -14.75 -1.68
C LEU A 69 15.75 -15.40 -2.22
N TRP A 70 14.62 -14.67 -2.18
CA TRP A 70 13.34 -15.22 -2.59
C TRP A 70 12.61 -14.28 -3.54
N GLU A 71 12.46 -14.75 -4.79
CA GLU A 71 11.65 -14.09 -5.81
C GLU A 71 10.18 -14.55 -5.74
N GLU A 72 9.28 -13.57 -5.66
CA GLU A 72 7.81 -13.71 -5.71
C GLU A 72 7.28 -14.81 -4.76
N PRO A 73 7.48 -14.65 -3.43
CA PRO A 73 7.01 -15.62 -2.43
C PRO A 73 5.49 -15.82 -2.45
N GLU A 74 4.73 -14.83 -2.92
CA GLU A 74 3.28 -14.86 -3.04
C GLU A 74 2.73 -15.87 -4.06
N PHE A 75 3.55 -16.36 -5.00
CA PHE A 75 3.04 -17.26 -6.03
C PHE A 75 2.49 -18.58 -5.47
N TYR A 76 1.25 -18.88 -5.86
CA TYR A 76 0.42 -20.00 -5.38
C TYR A 76 -0.11 -19.86 -3.95
N LEU A 77 0.00 -18.67 -3.35
CA LEU A 77 -0.58 -18.37 -2.04
C LEU A 77 -1.90 -17.62 -2.18
N THR A 78 -2.80 -17.83 -1.22
CA THR A 78 -3.93 -16.93 -0.99
C THR A 78 -3.48 -15.69 -0.19
N PRO A 79 -4.26 -14.60 -0.17
CA PRO A 79 -3.90 -13.41 0.60
C PRO A 79 -3.64 -13.67 2.10
N GLN A 80 -4.33 -14.64 2.70
CA GLN A 80 -4.12 -15.04 4.09
C GLN A 80 -2.78 -15.78 4.26
N GLN A 81 -2.40 -16.62 3.28
CA GLN A 81 -1.15 -17.35 3.28
C GLN A 81 0.05 -16.43 3.01
N GLU A 82 -0.11 -15.39 2.18
CA GLU A 82 0.91 -14.36 1.97
C GLU A 82 1.28 -13.66 3.29
N ARG A 83 0.27 -13.23 4.06
CA ARG A 83 0.49 -12.63 5.39
C ARG A 83 1.22 -13.58 6.35
N ALA A 84 0.79 -14.83 6.39
CA ALA A 84 1.44 -15.85 7.22
C ALA A 84 2.89 -16.16 6.76
N CYS A 85 3.16 -16.05 5.46
CA CYS A 85 4.50 -16.19 4.89
C CYS A 85 5.39 -15.01 5.25
N TYR A 86 4.89 -13.77 5.11
CA TYR A 86 5.60 -12.57 5.51
C TYR A 86 5.92 -12.60 7.02
N GLU A 87 4.96 -12.95 7.87
CA GLU A 87 5.18 -13.07 9.31
C GLU A 87 6.26 -14.11 9.64
N ALA A 88 6.20 -15.28 9.00
CA ALA A 88 7.23 -16.31 9.16
C ALA A 88 8.62 -15.78 8.74
N LEU A 89 8.72 -15.07 7.63
CA LEU A 89 9.98 -14.45 7.20
C LEU A 89 10.48 -13.42 8.21
N SER A 90 9.62 -12.50 8.65
CA SER A 90 9.92 -11.46 9.65
C SER A 90 10.39 -12.05 10.97
N GLN A 91 9.79 -13.15 11.44
CA GLN A 91 10.27 -13.82 12.65
C GLN A 91 11.62 -14.52 12.43
N ASN A 92 11.85 -15.10 11.25
CA ASN A 92 13.13 -15.71 10.92
C ASN A 92 14.26 -14.70 10.77
N THR A 93 14.00 -13.45 10.36
CA THR A 93 15.04 -12.40 10.37
C THR A 93 15.49 -12.06 11.79
N LYS A 94 14.59 -12.09 12.77
CA LYS A 94 14.92 -11.96 14.20
C LYS A 94 15.78 -13.13 14.70
N LEU A 95 15.74 -14.28 14.03
CA LEU A 95 16.57 -15.46 14.32
C LEU A 95 17.93 -15.45 13.58
N GLY A 96 18.27 -14.34 12.93
CA GLY A 96 19.54 -14.13 12.22
C GLY A 96 19.50 -14.44 10.73
N LEU A 97 18.32 -14.72 10.14
CA LEU A 97 18.21 -14.91 8.69
C LEU A 97 18.31 -13.57 7.96
N MET A 98 19.26 -13.43 7.04
CA MET A 98 19.26 -12.30 6.11
C MET A 98 18.31 -12.61 4.95
N ALA A 99 17.13 -12.02 4.94
CA ALA A 99 16.15 -12.22 3.87
C ALA A 99 16.15 -11.04 2.88
N VAL A 100 16.31 -11.33 1.59
CA VAL A 100 16.09 -10.38 0.49
C VAL A 100 14.97 -10.95 -0.37
N VAL A 101 13.87 -10.21 -0.45
CA VAL A 101 12.65 -10.65 -1.10
C VAL A 101 12.30 -9.67 -2.22
N SER A 102 12.03 -10.17 -3.42
CA SER A 102 11.31 -9.41 -4.45
C SER A 102 9.85 -9.85 -4.46
N THR A 103 8.93 -8.89 -4.49
CA THR A 103 7.49 -9.17 -4.39
C THR A 103 6.71 -8.12 -5.16
N ASN A 104 5.60 -8.55 -5.75
CA ASN A 104 4.54 -7.73 -6.33
C ASN A 104 3.29 -7.69 -5.43
N SER A 105 3.36 -8.29 -4.23
CA SER A 105 2.27 -8.29 -3.27
C SER A 105 2.43 -7.19 -2.22
N SER A 106 1.37 -6.41 -2.07
CA SER A 106 1.24 -5.42 -1.01
C SER A 106 1.15 -6.01 0.39
N ARG A 107 0.97 -7.34 0.51
CA ARG A 107 0.93 -8.07 1.79
C ARG A 107 2.30 -8.37 2.37
N PHE A 108 3.38 -8.18 1.60
CA PHE A 108 4.76 -8.27 2.07
C PHE A 108 5.33 -6.90 2.48
N ILE A 109 4.50 -5.85 2.48
CA ILE A 109 4.91 -4.50 2.86
C ILE A 109 4.31 -4.16 4.22
N GLU A 110 5.19 -3.85 5.17
CA GLU A 110 4.83 -3.21 6.43
C GLU A 110 5.57 -1.88 6.58
N LEU A 111 4.82 -0.83 6.91
CA LEU A 111 5.40 0.49 7.11
C LEU A 111 6.26 0.59 8.35
N GLU A 112 6.07 -0.24 9.38
CA GLU A 112 6.97 -0.23 10.54
C GLU A 112 8.43 -0.47 10.12
N ASN A 113 8.62 -1.23 9.04
CA ASN A 113 9.91 -1.53 8.44
C ASN A 113 10.13 -0.79 7.11
N TYR A 114 9.58 0.41 6.90
CA TYR A 114 9.69 1.13 5.61
C TYR A 114 11.14 1.29 5.14
N GLN A 115 12.11 1.30 6.05
CA GLN A 115 13.54 1.42 5.71
C GLN A 115 14.09 0.20 4.96
N SER A 116 13.45 -0.98 5.06
CA SER A 116 13.83 -2.17 4.29
C SER A 116 13.26 -2.16 2.87
N LEU A 117 12.33 -1.25 2.56
CA LEU A 117 11.68 -1.18 1.25
C LEU A 117 12.60 -0.54 0.22
N CYS A 118 12.83 -1.27 -0.88
CA CYS A 118 13.55 -0.80 -2.04
C CYS A 118 12.64 -0.90 -3.26
N ILE A 119 12.33 0.25 -3.87
CA ILE A 119 11.42 0.34 -5.02
C ILE A 119 12.26 0.45 -6.29
N PHE A 120 12.01 -0.47 -7.21
CA PHE A 120 12.56 -0.43 -8.56
C PHE A 120 11.50 0.11 -9.51
N ARG A 121 11.79 1.19 -10.22
CA ARG A 121 10.87 1.76 -11.23
C ARG A 121 11.57 1.94 -12.55
N ARG A 122 10.88 1.52 -13.61
CA ARG A 122 11.34 1.80 -14.97
C ARG A 122 10.82 3.16 -15.42
N ILE A 123 11.72 4.09 -15.69
CA ILE A 123 11.42 5.40 -16.28
C ILE A 123 12.09 5.46 -17.65
N LYS A 124 11.27 5.48 -18.70
CA LYS A 124 11.72 5.34 -20.10
C LYS A 124 12.51 4.02 -20.27
N GLU A 125 13.81 4.12 -20.56
CA GLU A 125 14.70 2.97 -20.76
C GLU A 125 15.58 2.67 -19.55
N GLU A 126 15.52 3.50 -18.50
CA GLU A 126 16.35 3.36 -17.30
C GLU A 126 15.54 2.80 -16.11
N VAL A 127 16.25 2.19 -15.15
CA VAL A 127 15.67 1.74 -13.89
C VAL A 127 16.17 2.66 -12.78
N GLU A 128 15.24 3.40 -12.18
CA GLU A 128 15.49 4.15 -10.96
C GLU A 128 15.25 3.25 -9.75
N ILE A 129 16.15 3.36 -8.77
CA ILE A 129 16.08 2.62 -7.51
C ILE A 129 15.90 3.64 -6.39
N CYS A 130 14.87 3.45 -5.57
CA CYS A 130 14.58 4.32 -4.44
C CYS A 130 14.46 3.50 -3.15
N GLN A 131 15.30 3.81 -2.17
CA GLN A 131 15.19 3.32 -0.80
C GLN A 131 15.33 4.52 0.14
N TYR A 132 14.45 4.61 1.14
CA TYR A 132 14.48 5.69 2.12
C TYR A 132 15.01 5.17 3.46
N SER A 133 16.18 5.65 3.87
CA SER A 133 16.83 5.28 5.15
C SER A 133 16.67 6.33 6.25
N GLY A 134 16.05 7.48 5.95
CA GLY A 134 15.81 8.53 6.94
C GLY A 134 14.71 8.17 7.92
N THR A 135 14.34 9.13 8.77
CA THR A 135 13.20 9.02 9.67
C THR A 135 12.00 9.74 9.06
N LEU A 136 10.92 9.01 8.78
CA LEU A 136 9.70 9.58 8.21
C LEU A 136 8.82 10.26 9.24
N PHE A 137 8.73 9.72 10.46
CA PHE A 137 7.80 10.16 11.51
C PHE A 137 8.53 10.17 12.85
N SER A 138 8.14 11.08 13.74
CA SER A 138 8.78 11.23 15.06
C SER A 138 7.74 11.47 16.17
N GLY A 139 8.00 10.94 17.36
CA GLY A 139 7.10 11.08 18.51
C GLY A 139 5.73 10.45 18.25
N ASP A 140 4.67 11.13 18.66
CA ASP A 140 3.29 10.65 18.56
C ASP A 140 2.81 10.42 17.12
N GLU A 141 3.47 11.04 16.13
CA GLU A 141 3.17 10.82 14.72
C GLU A 141 3.39 9.37 14.29
N VAL A 142 4.36 8.68 14.88
CA VAL A 142 4.62 7.26 14.57
C VAL A 142 3.41 6.42 14.94
N THR A 143 2.89 6.60 16.16
CA THR A 143 1.73 5.86 16.66
C THR A 143 0.48 6.16 15.83
N VAL A 144 0.20 7.43 15.55
CA VAL A 144 -0.96 7.83 14.74
C VAL A 144 -0.86 7.30 13.32
N PHE A 145 0.32 7.38 12.71
CA PHE A 145 0.54 6.89 11.36
C PHE A 145 0.43 5.37 11.27
N ASN A 146 1.06 4.65 12.20
CA ASN A 146 0.92 3.20 12.30
C ASN A 146 -0.55 2.84 12.47
N MET A 147 -1.27 3.45 13.42
CA MET A 147 -2.70 3.20 13.61
C MET A 147 -3.50 3.42 12.32
N ASN A 148 -3.27 4.53 11.61
CA ASN A 148 -3.90 4.78 10.32
C ASN A 148 -3.62 3.64 9.32
N TYR A 149 -2.38 3.15 9.26
CA TYR A 149 -2.03 2.07 8.34
C TYR A 149 -2.61 0.71 8.74
N TRP A 150 -2.54 0.37 10.03
CA TRP A 150 -3.13 -0.84 10.61
C TRP A 150 -4.63 -0.93 10.34
N ILE A 151 -5.34 0.20 10.32
CA ILE A 151 -6.78 0.26 10.00
C ILE A 151 -7.08 -0.15 8.56
N ASN A 152 -6.17 0.10 7.60
CA ASN A 152 -6.38 -0.28 6.21
C ASN A 152 -5.08 -0.79 5.54
N PRO A 153 -4.81 -2.10 5.57
CA PRO A 153 -3.62 -2.71 4.99
C PRO A 153 -3.60 -2.67 3.45
N ASP A 154 -4.69 -2.25 2.78
CA ASP A 154 -4.69 -2.06 1.33
C ASP A 154 -3.98 -0.76 0.93
N ARG A 155 -3.65 0.10 1.91
CA ARG A 155 -2.82 1.30 1.68
C ARG A 155 -1.41 0.96 1.20
N SER A 156 -0.89 -0.25 1.47
CA SER A 156 0.36 -0.76 0.90
C SER A 156 0.39 -0.75 -0.63
N GLU A 157 -0.77 -0.75 -1.29
CA GLU A 157 -0.87 -0.69 -2.76
C GLU A 157 -0.19 0.56 -3.34
N LEU A 158 -0.09 1.66 -2.56
CA LEU A 158 0.55 2.90 -2.99
C LEU A 158 1.98 2.71 -3.49
N PHE A 159 2.71 1.70 -3.00
CA PHE A 159 4.08 1.42 -3.38
C PHE A 159 4.24 0.83 -4.78
N PHE A 160 3.15 0.27 -5.33
CA PHE A 160 3.11 -0.34 -6.66
C PHE A 160 2.48 0.58 -7.71
N ALA A 161 1.85 1.68 -7.28
CA ALA A 161 1.16 2.61 -8.16
C ALA A 161 2.15 3.46 -8.98
N LYS A 162 1.79 3.76 -10.23
CA LYS A 162 2.49 4.76 -11.05
C LYS A 162 2.17 6.20 -10.62
N LYS A 163 0.96 6.43 -10.11
CA LYS A 163 0.50 7.70 -9.51
C LYS A 163 -0.48 7.36 -8.39
N VAL A 164 -0.41 8.08 -7.29
CA VAL A 164 -1.31 7.92 -6.14
C VAL A 164 -2.25 9.11 -6.06
N ILE A 165 -3.55 8.86 -5.94
CA ILE A 165 -4.56 9.90 -5.72
C ILE A 165 -4.95 9.83 -4.25
N LEU A 166 -4.50 10.79 -3.45
CA LEU A 166 -4.87 10.88 -2.04
C LEU A 166 -6.20 11.60 -1.92
N VAL A 167 -7.15 11.00 -1.19
CA VAL A 167 -8.47 11.59 -0.95
C VAL A 167 -8.80 11.55 0.53
N GLU A 168 -9.69 12.42 0.99
CA GLU A 168 -10.08 12.48 2.39
C GLU A 168 -10.83 11.24 2.85
N GLY A 169 -11.89 10.86 2.12
CA GLY A 169 -12.81 9.82 2.54
C GLY A 169 -13.26 8.85 1.44
N GLN A 170 -14.06 7.88 1.86
CA GLN A 170 -14.61 6.84 0.98
C GLN A 170 -15.51 7.41 -0.14
N THR A 171 -16.27 8.47 0.14
CA THR A 171 -17.13 9.13 -0.87
C THR A 171 -16.28 9.61 -2.05
N ASP A 172 -15.21 10.34 -1.77
CA ASP A 172 -14.29 10.88 -2.79
C ASP A 172 -13.71 9.76 -3.65
N LYS A 173 -13.23 8.70 -3.01
CA LYS A 173 -12.64 7.54 -3.69
C LYS A 173 -13.64 6.93 -4.68
N ILE A 174 -14.88 6.71 -4.24
CA ILE A 174 -15.92 6.07 -5.03
C ILE A 174 -16.35 6.97 -6.19
N VAL A 175 -16.66 8.24 -5.91
CA VAL A 175 -17.14 9.20 -6.91
C VAL A 175 -16.08 9.47 -7.96
N LEU A 176 -14.84 9.77 -7.57
CA LEU A 176 -13.75 10.01 -8.51
C LEU A 176 -13.46 8.79 -9.38
N SER A 177 -13.50 7.58 -8.79
CA SER A 177 -13.36 6.34 -9.56
C SER A 177 -14.45 6.20 -10.63
N TYR A 178 -15.70 6.50 -10.27
CA TYR A 178 -16.82 6.41 -11.20
C TYR A 178 -16.73 7.47 -12.31
N LEU A 179 -16.53 8.74 -11.94
CA LEU A 179 -16.43 9.85 -12.90
C LEU A 179 -15.28 9.64 -13.89
N ALA A 180 -14.10 9.23 -13.42
CA ALA A 180 -12.97 8.95 -14.30
C ALA A 180 -13.26 7.79 -15.27
N LYS A 181 -14.01 6.76 -14.85
CA LYS A 181 -14.43 5.67 -15.76
C LYS A 181 -15.43 6.17 -16.80
N ASN A 182 -16.40 6.97 -16.38
CA ASN A 182 -17.42 7.54 -17.27
C ASN A 182 -16.79 8.47 -18.33
N LEU A 183 -15.78 9.25 -17.93
CA LEU A 183 -15.02 10.15 -18.81
C LEU A 183 -13.95 9.43 -19.66
N GLY A 184 -13.73 8.13 -19.47
CA GLY A 184 -12.73 7.35 -20.21
C GLY A 184 -11.27 7.62 -19.85
N ILE A 185 -11.00 8.21 -18.68
CA ILE A 185 -9.66 8.65 -18.22
C ILE A 185 -9.16 7.86 -17.00
N TYR A 186 -9.92 6.88 -16.53
CA TYR A 186 -9.50 6.00 -15.44
C TYR A 186 -8.27 5.18 -15.82
N ASN A 187 -7.24 5.19 -14.98
CA ASN A 187 -5.99 4.47 -15.22
C ASN A 187 -5.75 3.42 -14.13
N TYR A 188 -5.74 2.15 -14.51
CA TYR A 188 -5.51 1.01 -13.61
C TYR A 188 -4.12 0.96 -12.99
N ASN A 189 -3.16 1.75 -13.50
CA ASN A 189 -1.85 1.89 -12.87
C ASN A 189 -1.85 2.90 -11.70
N TYR A 190 -2.98 3.55 -11.42
CA TYR A 190 -3.10 4.50 -10.32
C TYR A 190 -3.89 3.90 -9.17
N SER A 191 -3.49 4.25 -7.95
CA SER A 191 -4.21 3.83 -6.74
C SER A 191 -4.84 5.05 -6.08
N ILE A 192 -6.14 4.97 -5.81
CA ILE A 192 -6.86 6.00 -5.06
C ILE A 192 -6.90 5.58 -3.59
N ILE A 193 -6.20 6.35 -2.76
CA ILE A 193 -5.97 6.06 -1.35
C ILE A 193 -6.81 7.00 -0.49
N GLU A 194 -7.77 6.42 0.22
CA GLU A 194 -8.52 7.10 1.26
C GLU A 194 -7.62 7.29 2.49
N CYS A 195 -7.35 8.54 2.86
CA CYS A 195 -6.54 8.92 4.00
C CYS A 195 -7.31 8.90 5.32
N GLY A 196 -8.65 8.89 5.27
CA GLY A 196 -9.57 8.89 6.41
C GLY A 196 -9.87 10.28 6.96
N SER A 197 -8.98 11.25 6.76
CA SER A 197 -9.24 12.67 7.03
C SER A 197 -8.24 13.57 6.30
N LYS A 198 -8.59 14.84 6.11
CA LYS A 198 -7.65 15.89 5.68
C LYS A 198 -6.37 15.95 6.50
N SER A 199 -6.47 15.76 7.82
CA SER A 199 -5.33 15.83 8.73
C SER A 199 -4.32 14.70 8.50
N SER A 200 -4.75 13.59 7.89
CA SER A 200 -3.90 12.43 7.60
C SER A 200 -3.14 12.57 6.27
N ILE A 201 -3.65 13.35 5.30
CA ILE A 201 -3.04 13.56 3.98
C ILE A 201 -1.54 13.96 4.07
N PRO A 202 -1.13 14.90 4.95
CA PRO A 202 0.28 15.24 5.16
C PRO A 202 1.22 14.06 5.40
N GLN A 203 0.75 13.04 6.13
CA GLN A 203 1.57 11.86 6.46
C GLN A 203 1.83 11.00 5.21
N PHE A 204 0.81 10.81 4.37
CA PHE A 204 0.94 10.13 3.09
C PHE A 204 1.82 10.92 2.11
N ILE A 205 1.70 12.25 2.08
CA ILE A 205 2.58 13.09 1.25
C ILE A 205 4.05 12.90 1.62
N ARG A 206 4.38 12.89 2.92
CA ARG A 206 5.77 12.64 3.38
C ARG A 206 6.28 11.27 2.93
N LEU A 207 5.44 10.24 3.04
CA LEU A 207 5.76 8.89 2.58
C LEU A 207 6.02 8.88 1.06
N LEU A 208 5.10 9.42 0.27
CA LEU A 208 5.20 9.42 -1.20
C LEU A 208 6.42 10.22 -1.67
N ASN A 209 6.70 11.37 -1.05
CA ASN A 209 7.90 12.17 -1.33
C ASN A 209 9.18 11.38 -1.03
N ALA A 210 9.25 10.70 0.12
CA ALA A 210 10.43 9.93 0.52
C ALA A 210 10.73 8.77 -0.43
N PHE A 211 9.69 8.14 -0.97
CA PHE A 211 9.79 7.05 -1.94
C PHE A 211 9.71 7.52 -3.39
N HIS A 212 9.73 8.82 -3.64
CA HIS A 212 9.59 9.43 -4.96
C HIS A 212 8.35 9.01 -5.77
N ILE A 213 7.25 8.60 -5.13
CA ILE A 213 6.02 8.14 -5.80
C ILE A 213 5.22 9.35 -6.30
N PRO A 214 4.85 9.45 -7.59
CA PRO A 214 4.03 10.55 -8.08
C PRO A 214 2.63 10.57 -7.46
N TYR A 215 2.06 11.74 -7.19
CA TYR A 215 0.74 11.81 -6.56
C TYR A 215 -0.05 13.10 -6.82
N VAL A 216 -1.37 13.04 -6.55
CA VAL A 216 -2.25 14.20 -6.48
C VAL A 216 -2.98 14.16 -5.15
N ALA A 217 -2.90 15.23 -4.37
CA ALA A 217 -3.68 15.40 -3.15
C ALA A 217 -5.02 16.08 -3.46
N VAL A 218 -6.12 15.38 -3.21
CA VAL A 218 -7.48 15.87 -3.41
C VAL A 218 -8.14 16.07 -2.06
N TYR A 219 -8.64 17.27 -1.81
CA TYR A 219 -9.28 17.63 -0.55
C TYR A 219 -10.27 18.77 -0.73
N ASP A 220 -11.15 18.91 0.25
CA ASP A 220 -12.19 19.93 0.30
C ASP A 220 -11.62 21.24 0.83
N LYS A 221 -12.02 22.42 0.34
CA LYS A 221 -11.65 23.68 1.01
C LYS A 221 -12.41 23.88 2.30
N ASP A 222 -13.56 23.22 2.46
CA ASP A 222 -14.35 23.24 3.69
C ASP A 222 -14.90 24.66 4.02
N ASN A 223 -15.31 25.43 2.99
CA ASN A 223 -15.73 26.83 3.11
C ASN A 223 -17.26 27.03 3.26
N HIS A 224 -17.99 26.02 3.76
CA HIS A 224 -19.44 26.09 3.86
C HIS A 224 -19.91 27.30 4.67
N TYR A 225 -20.93 28.02 4.20
CA TYR A 225 -21.43 29.26 4.82
C TYR A 225 -21.90 29.10 6.28
N TRP A 226 -22.27 27.88 6.70
CA TRP A 226 -22.73 27.58 8.05
C TRP A 226 -21.60 27.28 9.03
N ARG A 227 -20.34 27.22 8.57
CA ARG A 227 -19.17 27.04 9.44
C ARG A 227 -18.84 28.33 10.17
N ASN A 228 -18.40 28.19 11.41
CA ASN A 228 -17.90 29.33 12.17
C ASN A 228 -16.46 29.69 11.79
N GLU A 229 -16.01 30.88 12.20
CA GLU A 229 -14.68 31.41 11.89
C GLU A 229 -13.54 30.47 12.30
N ILE A 230 -13.64 29.85 13.49
CA ILE A 230 -12.64 28.90 14.01
C ILE A 230 -12.58 27.64 13.13
N GLU A 231 -13.72 27.12 12.67
CA GLU A 231 -13.78 25.97 11.77
C GLU A 231 -13.15 26.28 10.41
N LEU A 232 -13.39 27.48 9.88
CA LEU A 232 -12.82 27.96 8.62
C LEU A 232 -11.30 28.19 8.72
N GLU A 233 -10.83 28.81 9.81
CA GLU A 233 -9.41 29.00 10.08
C GLU A 233 -8.66 27.67 10.19
N ASN A 234 -9.22 26.72 10.94
CA ASN A 234 -8.65 25.38 11.09
C ASN A 234 -8.58 24.64 9.75
N SER A 235 -9.61 24.75 8.91
CA SER A 235 -9.64 24.14 7.59
C SER A 235 -8.60 24.77 6.66
N THR A 236 -8.51 26.10 6.68
CA THR A 236 -7.50 26.87 5.92
C THR A 236 -6.08 26.50 6.33
N LEU A 237 -5.82 26.32 7.64
CA LEU A 237 -4.52 25.91 8.13
C LEU A 237 -4.14 24.51 7.61
N LYS A 238 -5.07 23.56 7.64
CA LYS A 238 -4.86 22.21 7.09
C LYS A 238 -4.57 22.23 5.59
N ASN A 239 -5.34 23.01 4.82
CA ASN A 239 -5.13 23.19 3.38
C ASN A 239 -3.70 23.72 3.10
N LYS A 240 -3.27 24.76 3.84
CA LYS A 240 -1.92 25.33 3.71
C LYS A 240 -0.81 24.32 4.04
N ILE A 241 -1.00 23.46 5.05
CA ILE A 241 -0.03 22.41 5.40
C ILE A 241 0.13 21.43 4.24
N ILE A 242 -0.98 20.98 3.64
CA ILE A 242 -0.96 20.08 2.49
C ILE A 242 -0.19 20.74 1.34
N GLN A 243 -0.59 21.95 0.92
CA GLN A 243 0.07 22.68 -0.18
C GLN A 243 1.57 22.86 0.05
N LYS A 244 1.98 23.18 1.27
CA LYS A 244 3.39 23.38 1.64
C LYS A 244 4.21 22.09 1.53
N LEU A 245 3.61 20.94 1.85
CA LEU A 245 4.28 19.63 1.80
C LEU A 245 4.32 19.04 0.40
N VAL A 246 3.47 19.52 -0.52
CA VAL A 246 3.49 19.04 -1.90
C VAL A 246 4.81 19.36 -2.57
N TRP A 247 5.56 18.33 -2.97
CA TRP A 247 6.75 18.52 -3.77
C TRP A 247 6.38 18.63 -5.24
N LYS A 248 6.42 19.84 -5.78
CA LYS A 248 6.01 20.16 -7.17
C LYS A 248 6.68 19.32 -8.29
N LYS A 249 7.78 18.62 -8.00
CA LYS A 249 8.41 17.70 -8.97
C LYS A 249 7.70 16.35 -9.07
N LEU A 250 7.00 15.94 -8.01
CA LEU A 250 6.37 14.64 -7.89
C LEU A 250 4.84 14.71 -7.78
N GLY A 251 4.31 15.80 -7.24
CA GLY A 251 2.89 15.88 -6.99
C GLY A 251 2.28 17.25 -7.12
N GLU A 252 0.95 17.22 -7.13
CA GLU A 252 0.07 18.37 -7.25
C GLU A 252 -1.06 18.27 -6.23
N TRP A 253 -1.90 19.30 -6.17
CA TRP A 253 -3.14 19.26 -5.43
C TRP A 253 -4.32 19.79 -6.23
N VAL A 254 -5.50 19.29 -5.89
CA VAL A 254 -6.79 19.71 -6.42
C VAL A 254 -7.73 19.92 -5.24
N GLU A 255 -8.42 21.06 -5.24
CA GLU A 255 -9.31 21.44 -4.14
C GLU A 255 -10.75 21.50 -4.63
N PHE A 256 -11.68 20.92 -3.87
CA PHE A 256 -13.11 21.19 -4.04
C PHE A 256 -13.49 22.47 -3.27
N GLU A 257 -14.42 23.28 -3.79
CA GLU A 257 -14.70 24.59 -3.17
C GLU A 257 -15.32 24.49 -1.79
N ASN A 258 -16.19 23.51 -1.58
CA ASN A 258 -16.82 23.23 -0.31
C ASN A 258 -16.65 21.77 0.03
N ASP A 259 -17.26 20.89 -0.76
CA ASP A 259 -17.02 19.45 -0.78
C ASP A 259 -17.30 18.88 -2.19
N ILE A 260 -16.90 17.63 -2.42
CA ILE A 260 -17.18 16.94 -3.69
C ILE A 260 -18.68 16.84 -3.97
N GLU A 261 -19.51 16.76 -2.92
CA GLU A 261 -20.94 16.54 -3.08
C GLU A 261 -21.65 17.78 -3.62
N GLU A 262 -21.33 18.98 -3.14
CA GLU A 262 -21.83 20.24 -3.70
C GLU A 262 -21.41 20.41 -5.17
N GLU A 263 -20.22 19.94 -5.56
CA GLU A 263 -19.81 19.97 -6.97
C GLU A 263 -20.52 18.91 -7.82
N ILE A 264 -20.99 17.81 -7.22
CA ILE A 264 -21.84 16.83 -7.91
C ILE A 264 -23.22 17.43 -8.16
N TYR A 265 -23.82 18.05 -7.14
CA TYR A 265 -25.19 18.57 -7.20
C TYR A 265 -25.29 19.95 -7.85
N ASP A 266 -24.17 20.69 -7.98
CA ASP A 266 -24.11 22.09 -8.39
C ASP A 266 -24.97 23.02 -7.49
N GLU A 267 -25.07 22.68 -6.21
CA GLU A 267 -25.93 23.35 -5.22
C GLU A 267 -25.25 23.42 -3.85
N SER A 268 -25.45 24.52 -3.12
CA SER A 268 -24.98 24.68 -1.74
C SER A 268 -25.82 23.86 -0.75
N ARG A 269 -25.19 23.24 0.25
CA ARG A 269 -25.86 22.31 1.18
C ARG A 269 -25.81 22.75 2.64
N ASP A 270 -26.97 22.63 3.30
CA ASP A 270 -27.11 22.77 4.75
C ASP A 270 -26.49 21.60 5.53
N LYS A 271 -25.98 21.89 6.74
CA LYS A 271 -25.35 20.92 7.68
C LYS A 271 -26.19 19.66 7.97
N LYS A 272 -27.51 19.71 7.82
CA LYS A 272 -28.42 18.56 8.08
C LYS A 272 -28.41 17.49 6.99
N ASN A 273 -27.88 17.78 5.80
CA ASN A 273 -27.92 16.90 4.64
C ASN A 273 -26.80 15.83 4.60
N TYR A 274 -26.05 15.66 5.70
CA TYR A 274 -24.79 14.91 5.73
C TYR A 274 -24.95 13.41 6.12
N LYS A 275 -26.16 12.84 6.15
CA LYS A 275 -26.38 11.40 6.42
C LYS A 275 -26.27 10.55 5.14
N ASN A 276 -25.60 9.39 5.20
CA ASN A 276 -25.41 8.42 4.09
C ASN A 276 -24.72 8.99 2.82
N LYS A 277 -23.72 9.86 3.02
CA LYS A 277 -22.98 10.56 1.94
C LYS A 277 -22.55 9.69 0.75
N PRO A 278 -21.88 8.52 0.94
CA PRO A 278 -21.30 7.80 -0.20
C PRO A 278 -22.37 7.24 -1.13
N PHE A 279 -23.50 6.79 -0.58
CA PHE A 279 -24.56 6.16 -1.36
C PHE A 279 -25.30 7.16 -2.26
N TYR A 280 -25.73 8.30 -1.73
CA TYR A 280 -26.47 9.30 -2.50
C TYR A 280 -25.61 9.98 -3.56
N ALA A 281 -24.35 10.30 -3.22
CA ALA A 281 -23.42 10.86 -4.19
C ALA A 281 -23.22 9.88 -5.37
N LEU A 282 -23.03 8.59 -5.06
CA LEU A 282 -22.90 7.55 -6.07
C LEU A 282 -24.18 7.35 -6.90
N GLU A 283 -25.35 7.27 -6.25
CA GLU A 283 -26.65 7.14 -6.92
C GLU A 283 -26.87 8.26 -7.94
N THR A 284 -26.47 9.48 -7.57
CA THR A 284 -26.59 10.65 -8.43
C THR A 284 -25.68 10.56 -9.64
N VAL A 285 -24.39 10.27 -9.44
CA VAL A 285 -23.45 10.19 -10.58
C VAL A 285 -23.72 8.96 -11.47
N ILE A 286 -24.30 7.89 -10.95
CA ILE A 286 -24.69 6.69 -11.72
C ILE A 286 -25.87 6.95 -12.65
N ASN A 287 -26.74 7.91 -12.32
CA ASN A 287 -27.94 8.18 -13.09
C ASN A 287 -27.57 8.47 -14.56
N PRO A 288 -28.10 7.73 -15.56
CA PRO A 288 -27.77 7.95 -16.98
C PRO A 288 -28.09 9.36 -17.49
N LYS A 289 -28.94 10.11 -16.78
CA LYS A 289 -29.28 11.51 -17.10
C LYS A 289 -28.33 12.51 -16.45
N TYR A 290 -27.45 12.08 -15.55
CA TYR A 290 -26.50 12.96 -14.89
C TYR A 290 -25.46 13.44 -15.91
N ILE A 291 -25.33 14.76 -16.02
CA ILE A 291 -24.31 15.40 -16.83
C ILE A 291 -23.30 15.97 -15.85
N VAL A 292 -22.05 15.53 -15.96
CA VAL A 292 -20.97 16.01 -15.10
C VAL A 292 -20.80 17.52 -15.31
N PRO A 293 -20.89 18.35 -14.26
CA PRO A 293 -20.66 19.78 -14.38
C PRO A 293 -19.26 20.05 -14.93
N LYS A 294 -19.12 21.02 -15.84
CA LYS A 294 -17.86 21.31 -16.54
C LYS A 294 -16.69 21.54 -15.56
N ARG A 295 -16.93 22.26 -14.46
CA ARG A 295 -15.92 22.52 -13.43
C ARG A 295 -15.45 21.23 -12.76
N LEU A 296 -16.36 20.30 -12.48
CA LEU A 296 -16.04 19.00 -11.91
C LEU A 296 -15.27 18.16 -12.93
N GLU A 297 -15.66 18.16 -14.20
CA GLU A 297 -14.93 17.47 -15.27
C GLU A 297 -13.47 17.95 -15.37
N GLU A 298 -13.25 19.27 -15.39
CA GLU A 298 -11.89 19.86 -15.43
C GLU A 298 -11.03 19.40 -14.25
N LYS A 299 -11.59 19.31 -13.05
CA LYS A 299 -10.88 18.79 -11.87
C LYS A 299 -10.58 17.30 -11.99
N VAL A 300 -11.55 16.48 -12.40
CA VAL A 300 -11.34 15.04 -12.56
C VAL A 300 -10.27 14.78 -13.63
N ARG A 301 -10.27 15.51 -14.74
CA ARG A 301 -9.19 15.46 -15.74
C ARG A 301 -7.85 15.80 -15.13
N LYS A 302 -7.75 16.92 -14.40
CA LYS A 302 -6.50 17.28 -13.71
C LYS A 302 -5.99 16.21 -12.72
N ILE A 303 -6.89 15.48 -12.08
CA ILE A 303 -6.52 14.42 -11.13
C ILE A 303 -5.94 13.19 -11.87
N PHE A 304 -6.52 12.82 -13.01
CA PHE A 304 -6.21 11.57 -13.71
C PHE A 304 -5.25 11.73 -14.90
N GLU A 305 -5.28 12.83 -15.64
CA GLU A 305 -4.30 13.09 -16.71
C GLU A 305 -2.95 13.57 -16.13
#